data_AF-A0A6B2CK35-F1
#
_entry.id   AF-A0A6B2CK35-F1
#
_cell.length_a   1.000
_cell.length_b   1.000
_cell.length_c   1.000
_cell.angle_alpha   90.00
_cell.angle_beta   90.00
_cell.angle_gamma   90.00
#
_symmetry.space_group_name_H-M   'P 1'
#
loop_
_entity.id
_entity.type
_entity.pdbx_description
1 polymer ?
#
loop_
_entity_poly.entity_id
_entity_poly.type
_entity_poly.pdbx_seq_one_letter_code
_entity_poly.pdbx_strand_id
1 'polypeptide(L)'
;MVNQGKVDCSYIDKLLNLLENPFSTYYSDGYLNSEGMTILSLLANATLHEWPWMKPLFRKVRIKRDYQSIVNLARGIRELCQGHAS
;
A
#
# COMPACT_ATOMS: atom_id res chain seq x y z
N MET A 1 -5.18 -1.85 28.67
CA MET A 1 -4.48 -2.82 27.80
C MET A 1 -4.94 -2.54 26.38
N VAL A 2 -4.12 -1.87 25.58
CA VAL A 2 -4.44 -1.62 24.17
C VAL A 2 -4.29 -2.97 23.48
N ASN A 3 -5.40 -3.53 22.99
CA ASN A 3 -5.34 -4.65 22.06
C ASN A 3 -4.45 -4.19 20.90
N GLN A 4 -3.20 -4.63 20.87
CA GLN A 4 -2.29 -4.46 19.74
C GLN A 4 -2.85 -5.35 18.64
N GLY A 5 -3.83 -4.79 17.92
CA GLY A 5 -4.59 -5.49 16.91
C GLY A 5 -3.64 -5.93 15.81
N LYS A 6 -3.69 -7.22 15.47
CA LYS A 6 -3.12 -7.77 14.24
C LYS A 6 -3.45 -6.85 13.06
N VAL A 7 -2.54 -6.77 12.10
CA VAL A 7 -2.77 -6.08 10.83
C VAL A 7 -4.08 -6.52 10.21
N ASP A 8 -4.96 -5.58 9.90
CA ASP A 8 -6.18 -5.84 9.15
C ASP A 8 -5.84 -5.96 7.66
N CYS A 9 -5.48 -7.18 7.24
CA CYS A 9 -5.17 -7.48 5.86
C CYS A 9 -6.36 -7.30 4.91
N SER A 10 -7.61 -7.34 5.41
CA SER A 10 -8.79 -7.02 4.59
C SER A 10 -8.85 -5.53 4.27
N TYR A 11 -8.57 -4.68 5.26
CA TYR A 11 -8.46 -3.23 5.04
C TYR A 11 -7.31 -2.87 4.10
N ILE A 12 -6.13 -3.48 4.29
CA ILE A 12 -4.99 -3.28 3.39
C ILE A 12 -5.35 -3.68 1.95
N ASP A 13 -5.99 -4.83 1.73
CA ASP A 13 -6.34 -5.28 0.38
C ASP A 13 -7.33 -4.32 -0.31
N LYS A 14 -8.29 -3.75 0.43
CA LYS A 14 -9.18 -2.69 -0.08
C LYS A 14 -8.38 -1.48 -0.58
N LEU A 15 -7.39 -1.01 0.19
CA LEU A 15 -6.53 0.11 -0.23
C LEU A 15 -5.68 -0.24 -1.45
N LEU A 16 -5.15 -1.46 -1.52
CA LEU A 16 -4.37 -1.93 -2.67
C LEU A 16 -5.22 -1.97 -3.94
N ASN A 17 -6.45 -2.49 -3.86
CA ASN A 17 -7.38 -2.58 -4.99
C ASN A 17 -7.73 -1.19 -5.56
N LEU A 18 -7.80 -0.15 -4.73
CA LEU A 18 -7.96 1.23 -5.21
C LEU A 18 -6.77 1.69 -6.06
N LEU A 19 -5.54 1.32 -5.66
CA LEU A 19 -4.32 1.76 -6.32
C LEU A 19 -3.90 0.89 -7.52
N GLU A 20 -4.40 -0.33 -7.65
CA GLU A 20 -4.06 -1.25 -8.74
C GLU A 20 -4.93 -1.11 -10.00
N ASN A 21 -5.91 -0.20 -10.01
CA ASN A 21 -6.60 0.14 -11.24
C ASN A 21 -5.86 1.31 -11.95
N PRO A 22 -5.18 1.07 -13.08
CA PRO A 22 -4.44 2.12 -13.80
C PRO A 22 -5.35 3.18 -14.44
N PHE A 23 -6.64 2.87 -14.60
CA PHE A 23 -7.65 3.78 -15.13
C PHE A 23 -8.47 4.46 -14.02
N SER A 24 -8.09 4.29 -12.75
CA SER A 24 -8.75 4.97 -11.63
C SER A 24 -8.47 6.47 -11.65
N THR A 25 -9.36 7.23 -11.02
CA THR A 25 -9.21 8.68 -10.81
C THR A 25 -8.03 9.04 -9.91
N TYR A 26 -7.34 8.06 -9.33
CA TYR A 26 -6.16 8.26 -8.48
C TYR A 26 -4.86 8.43 -9.28
N TYR A 27 -4.92 8.26 -10.61
CA TYR A 27 -3.81 8.49 -11.52
C TYR A 27 -4.07 9.70 -12.42
N SER A 28 -2.99 10.41 -12.74
CA SER A 28 -2.95 11.46 -13.75
C SER A 28 -1.67 11.29 -14.53
N ASP A 29 -1.78 11.16 -15.85
CA ASP A 29 -0.66 10.87 -16.77
C ASP A 29 0.17 9.64 -16.38
N GLY A 30 -0.47 8.61 -15.80
CA GLY A 30 0.19 7.37 -15.38
C GLY A 30 0.90 7.42 -14.02
N TYR A 31 0.77 8.53 -13.29
CA TYR A 31 1.34 8.73 -11.96
C TYR A 31 0.25 8.98 -10.91
N LEU A 32 0.49 8.58 -9.66
CA LEU A 32 -0.42 8.93 -8.57
C LEU A 32 -0.57 10.44 -8.42
N ASN A 33 -1.82 10.89 -8.37
CA ASN A 33 -2.19 12.25 -8.01
C ASN A 33 -2.28 12.41 -6.48
N SER A 34 -2.79 13.56 -6.01
CA SER A 34 -2.93 13.86 -4.58
C SER A 34 -3.80 12.86 -3.81
N GLU A 35 -4.89 12.40 -4.41
CA GLU A 35 -5.80 11.41 -3.82
C GLU A 35 -5.12 10.04 -3.75
N GLY A 36 -4.47 9.61 -4.84
CA GLY A 36 -3.68 8.39 -4.86
C GLY A 36 -2.55 8.39 -3.82
N MET A 37 -1.88 9.54 -3.65
CA MET A 37 -0.85 9.73 -2.62
C MET A 37 -1.43 9.69 -1.18
N THR A 38 -2.68 10.10 -1.00
CA THR A 38 -3.40 9.95 0.27
C THR A 38 -3.65 8.48 0.59
N ILE A 39 -4.14 7.70 -0.37
CA ILE A 39 -4.36 6.25 -0.21
C ILE A 39 -3.04 5.54 0.08
N LEU A 40 -1.96 5.87 -0.65
CA LEU A 40 -0.62 5.34 -0.39
C LEU A 40 -0.13 5.65 1.03
N SER A 41 -0.52 6.79 1.60
CA SER A 41 -0.17 7.17 2.97
C SER A 41 -0.98 6.40 4.01
N LEU A 42 -2.27 6.16 3.76
CA LEU A 42 -3.09 5.28 4.60
C LEU A 42 -2.55 3.85 4.60
N LEU A 43 -2.18 3.34 3.42
CA LEU A 43 -1.55 2.04 3.26
C LEU A 43 -0.24 1.95 4.04
N ALA A 44 0.61 2.98 3.95
CA ALA A 44 1.86 3.04 4.71
C ALA A 44 1.62 3.00 6.21
N ASN A 45 0.64 3.74 6.72
CA ASN A 45 0.30 3.74 8.15
C ASN A 45 -0.19 2.37 8.63
N ALA A 46 -1.02 1.70 7.82
CA ALA A 46 -1.54 0.36 8.14
C ALA A 46 -0.44 -0.73 8.08
N THR A 47 0.53 -0.58 7.16
CA THR A 47 1.54 -1.60 6.87
C THR A 47 2.78 -1.45 7.75
N LEU A 48 3.26 -0.22 7.96
CA LEU A 48 4.56 0.04 8.61
C LEU A 48 4.54 -0.17 10.13
N HIS A 49 3.37 -0.26 10.74
CA HIS A 49 3.26 -0.63 12.15
C HIS A 49 3.80 -2.05 12.39
N GLU A 50 3.45 -2.99 11.52
CA GLU A 50 3.82 -4.40 11.62
C GLU A 50 5.12 -4.72 10.89
N TRP A 51 5.33 -4.09 9.72
CA TRP A 51 6.51 -4.32 8.90
C TRP A 51 7.31 -3.02 8.66
N PRO A 52 7.99 -2.47 9.70
CA PRO A 52 8.74 -1.22 9.58
C PRO A 52 9.84 -1.25 8.51
N TRP A 53 10.40 -2.43 8.24
CA TRP A 53 11.44 -2.64 7.24
C TRP A 53 10.97 -2.33 5.81
N MET A 54 9.66 -2.22 5.55
CA MET A 54 9.11 -1.82 4.25
C MET A 54 9.22 -0.31 3.98
N LYS A 55 9.61 0.51 4.97
CA LYS A 55 9.71 1.98 4.83
C LYS A 55 10.51 2.44 3.59
N PRO A 56 11.66 1.81 3.22
CA PRO A 56 12.38 2.18 2.01
C PRO A 56 11.59 1.89 0.72
N LEU A 57 10.74 0.86 0.71
CA LEU A 57 9.89 0.52 -0.44
C LEU A 57 8.82 1.59 -0.64
N PHE A 58 8.12 1.98 0.43
CA PHE A 58 7.16 3.10 0.39
C PHE A 58 7.83 4.40 -0.06
N ARG A 59 9.05 4.70 0.41
CA ARG A 59 9.81 5.88 -0.04
C ARG A 59 10.09 5.83 -1.54
N LYS A 60 10.53 4.68 -2.07
CA LYS A 60 10.78 4.50 -3.51
C LYS A 60 9.50 4.73 -4.32
N VAL A 61 8.38 4.13 -3.89
CA VAL A 61 7.07 4.30 -4.55
C VAL A 61 6.60 5.75 -4.49
N ARG A 62 6.72 6.45 -3.36
CA ARG A 62 6.35 7.87 -3.25
C ARG A 62 7.15 8.80 -4.17
N ILE A 63 8.40 8.45 -4.46
CA ILE A 63 9.25 9.20 -5.38
C ILE A 63 8.82 8.95 -6.83
N LYS A 64 8.66 7.68 -7.21
CA LYS A 64 8.38 7.34 -8.60
C LYS A 64 6.92 7.57 -9.00
N ARG A 65 5.97 7.23 -8.11
CA ARG A 65 4.51 7.37 -8.25
C ARG A 65 3.88 6.62 -9.42
N ASP A 66 4.67 5.90 -10.20
CA ASP A 66 4.20 5.17 -11.36
C ASP A 66 3.45 3.91 -10.95
N TYR A 67 2.52 3.51 -11.82
CA TYR A 67 1.69 2.31 -11.64
C TYR A 67 2.52 1.04 -11.38
N GLN A 68 3.63 0.85 -12.10
CA GLN A 68 4.43 -0.38 -11.98
C GLN A 68 5.06 -0.50 -10.59
N SER A 69 5.54 0.61 -10.03
CA SER A 69 6.05 0.65 -8.65
C SER A 69 4.97 0.34 -7.62
N ILE A 70 3.73 0.78 -7.86
CA ILE A 70 2.57 0.48 -7.00
C ILE A 70 2.24 -1.00 -7.01
N VAL A 71 2.10 -1.61 -8.20
CA VAL A 71 1.82 -3.05 -8.35
C VAL A 71 2.89 -3.90 -7.67
N ASN A 72 4.16 -3.52 -7.81
CA ASN A 72 5.26 -4.25 -7.17
C ASN A 72 5.20 -4.16 -5.63
N LEU A 73 4.85 -2.99 -5.09
CA LEU A 73 4.63 -2.82 -3.66
C LEU A 73 3.41 -3.64 -3.17
N ALA A 74 2.31 -3.59 -3.92
CA ALA A 74 1.08 -4.30 -3.60
C ALA A 74 1.30 -5.82 -3.52
N ARG A 75 2.03 -6.39 -4.48
CA ARG A 75 2.40 -7.81 -4.48
C ARG A 75 3.15 -8.20 -3.21
N GLY A 76 4.19 -7.43 -2.85
CA GLY A 76 4.97 -7.71 -1.64
C GLY A 76 4.14 -7.61 -0.36
N ILE A 77 3.22 -6.65 -0.27
CA ILE A 77 2.32 -6.53 0.89
C ILE A 77 1.36 -7.72 0.97
N ARG A 78 0.80 -8.20 -0.16
CA ARG A 78 -0.09 -9.36 -0.17
C ARG A 78 0.61 -10.65 0.23
N GLU A 79 1.86 -10.86 -0.20
CA GLU A 79 2.67 -12.01 0.22
C GLU A 79 2.84 -12.04 1.75
N LEU A 80 3.07 -10.88 2.37
CA LEU A 80 3.16 -10.76 3.84
C LEU A 80 1.82 -11.05 4.52
N CYS A 81 0.72 -10.54 3.97
CA CYS A 81 -0.62 -10.79 4.50
C CYS A 81 -1.03 -12.27 4.40
N GLN A 82 -0.63 -12.98 3.34
CA GLN A 82 -0.86 -14.43 3.22
C GLN A 82 -0.07 -15.24 4.26
N GLY A 83 1.20 -14.88 4.48
CA GLY A 83 2.02 -15.50 5.52
C GLY A 83 1.53 -15.25 6.95
N HIS A 84 0.74 -14.20 7.18
CA HIS A 84 0.17 -13.86 8.48
C HIS A 84 -1.20 -14.51 8.76
N ALA A 85 -1.85 -15.06 7.73
CA ALA A 85 -3.10 -15.82 7.83
C ALA A 85 -2.88 -17.32 8.07
N SER A 86 -1.61 -17.76 8.09
CA SER A 86 -1.18 -19.15 8.30
C SER A 86 -0.85 -19.45 9.76
#